data_AF-A0A2V7ITP5-F1
#
_entry.id   AF-A0A2V7ITP5-F1
#
_cell.length_a   1.000
_cell.length_b   1.000
_cell.length_c   1.000
_cell.angle_alpha   90.00
_cell.angle_beta   90.00
_cell.angle_gamma   90.00
#
_symmetry.space_group_name_H-M   'P 1'
#
loop_
_entity.id
_entity.type
_entity.pdbx_description
1 polymer ?
#
loop_
_entity_poly.entity_id
_entity_poly.type
_entity_poly.pdbx_seq_one_letter_code
_entity_poly.pdbx_strand_id
1 'polypeptide(L)'
;MPDTQLVQLMAAGDRAARAELCDRHRLSVYAQVYVALVDPTAAEQVVVETFDRAWRTASEFNPRAGSPLAWLSGIARALAERRRTATPSR
;
A
#
# COMPACT_ATOMS: atom_id res chain seq x y z
N MET A 1 1.40 -9.27 16.96
CA MET A 1 2.51 -9.48 15.99
C MET A 1 2.91 -8.14 15.37
N PRO A 2 4.20 -7.76 15.37
CA PRO A 2 4.68 -6.52 14.74
C PRO A 2 4.49 -6.53 13.22
N ASP A 3 4.36 -5.35 12.62
CA ASP A 3 4.13 -5.24 11.17
C ASP A 3 5.30 -5.76 10.33
N THR A 4 6.54 -5.63 10.83
CA THR A 4 7.71 -6.18 10.15
C THR A 4 7.65 -7.70 10.02
N GLN A 5 7.11 -8.38 11.04
CA GLN A 5 6.90 -9.82 11.02
C GLN A 5 5.74 -10.19 10.07
N LEU A 6 4.68 -9.38 10.00
CA LEU A 6 3.62 -9.56 9.00
C LEU A 6 4.18 -9.54 7.58
N VAL A 7 5.05 -8.57 7.26
CA VAL A 7 5.67 -8.48 5.94
C VAL A 7 6.57 -9.68 5.64
N GLN A 8 7.31 -10.20 6.62
CA GLN A 8 8.11 -11.42 6.45
C GLN A 8 7.25 -12.64 6.13
N LEU A 9 6.12 -12.81 6.83
CA LEU A 9 5.17 -13.88 6.56
C LEU A 9 4.49 -13.72 5.19
N MET A 10 4.19 -12.48 4.78
CA MET A 10 3.70 -12.21 3.43
C MET A 10 4.70 -12.66 2.36
N ALA A 11 6.00 -12.41 2.57
CA ALA A 11 7.05 -12.88 1.66
C ALA A 11 7.12 -14.42 1.55
N ALA A 12 6.68 -15.13 2.60
CA ALA A 12 6.54 -16.59 2.62
C ALA A 12 5.20 -17.10 2.07
N GLY A 13 4.30 -16.22 1.63
CA GLY A 13 3.00 -16.59 1.06
C GLY A 13 1.86 -16.70 2.07
N ASP A 14 2.02 -16.21 3.30
CA ASP A 14 0.96 -16.20 4.32
C ASP A 14 -0.11 -15.14 4.03
N ARG A 15 -1.28 -15.60 3.58
CA ARG A 15 -2.42 -14.73 3.25
C ARG A 15 -3.07 -14.08 4.48
N ALA A 16 -3.00 -14.72 5.65
CA ALA A 16 -3.55 -14.14 6.88
C ALA A 16 -2.69 -12.95 7.33
N ALA A 17 -1.37 -13.04 7.17
CA ALA A 17 -0.48 -11.91 7.43
C ALA A 17 -0.77 -10.70 6.52
N ARG A 18 -1.09 -10.94 5.24
CA ARG A 18 -1.55 -9.89 4.33
C ARG A 18 -2.86 -9.24 4.79
N ALA A 19 -3.84 -10.06 5.18
CA ALA A 19 -5.14 -9.57 5.63
C ALA A 19 -4.99 -8.69 6.88
N GLU A 20 -4.23 -9.15 7.87
CA GLU A 20 -3.96 -8.40 9.09
C GLU A 20 -3.24 -7.07 8.81
N LEU A 21 -2.23 -7.07 7.91
CA LEU A 21 -1.55 -5.82 7.54
C LEU A 21 -2.48 -4.85 6.79
N CYS A 22 -3.37 -5.38 5.96
CA CYS A 22 -4.40 -4.60 5.28
C CYS A 22 -5.35 -3.95 6.29
N ASP A 23 -5.94 -4.73 7.20
CA ASP A 23 -6.89 -4.25 8.20
C ASP A 23 -6.31 -3.13 9.07
N ARG A 24 -5.03 -3.24 9.45
CA ARG A 24 -4.34 -2.20 10.24
C ARG A 24 -4.10 -0.90 9.49
N HIS A 25 -3.72 -0.97 8.21
CA HIS A 25 -3.17 0.19 7.49
C HIS A 25 -4.06 0.73 6.38
N ARG A 26 -5.14 0.04 6.03
CA ARG A 26 -6.03 0.41 4.92
C ARG A 26 -6.56 1.84 5.06
N LEU A 27 -7.00 2.24 6.24
CA LEU A 27 -7.51 3.61 6.47
C LEU A 27 -6.43 4.67 6.31
N SER A 28 -5.22 4.44 6.82
CA SER A 28 -4.08 5.37 6.70
C SER A 28 -3.66 5.55 5.24
N VAL A 29 -3.57 4.45 4.49
CA VAL A 29 -3.25 4.47 3.06
C VAL A 29 -4.38 5.15 2.28
N TYR A 30 -5.64 4.84 2.59
CA TYR A 30 -6.80 5.49 1.96
C TYR A 30 -6.79 6.99 2.17
N ALA A 31 -6.60 7.47 3.40
CA ALA A 31 -6.56 8.90 3.70
C ALA A 31 -5.44 9.62 2.92
N GLN A 32 -4.25 9.02 2.85
CA GLN A 32 -3.13 9.55 2.06
C GLN A 32 -3.49 9.68 0.58
N VAL A 33 -4.05 8.62 -0.01
CA VAL A 33 -4.38 8.58 -1.44
C VAL A 33 -5.56 9.50 -1.76
N TYR A 34 -6.57 9.56 -0.89
CA TYR A 34 -7.73 10.40 -1.08
C TYR A 34 -7.36 11.89 -1.13
N VAL A 35 -6.45 12.35 -0.27
CA VAL A 35 -5.92 13.72 -0.34
C VAL A 35 -5.22 13.99 -1.68
N ALA A 36 -4.58 12.98 -2.26
CA ALA A 36 -3.91 13.12 -3.55
C ALA A 36 -4.87 13.07 -4.75
N LEU A 37 -5.99 12.35 -4.69
CA LEU A 37 -6.86 12.14 -5.85
C LEU A 37 -8.17 12.91 -5.80
N VAL A 38 -8.71 13.16 -4.60
CA VAL A 38 -10.04 13.77 -4.36
C VAL A 38 -11.16 13.03 -5.12
N ASP A 39 -10.97 11.72 -5.32
CA ASP A 39 -11.91 10.81 -5.96
C ASP A 39 -11.97 9.52 -5.11
N PRO A 40 -13.09 9.23 -4.44
CA PRO A 40 -13.23 8.04 -3.60
C PRO A 40 -13.01 6.73 -4.35
N THR A 41 -13.50 6.65 -5.59
CA THR A 41 -13.41 5.43 -6.41
C THR A 41 -11.96 5.19 -6.84
N ALA A 42 -11.29 6.24 -7.32
CA ALA A 42 -9.89 6.14 -7.70
C ALA A 42 -9.00 5.86 -6.47
N ALA A 43 -9.33 6.44 -5.31
CA ALA A 43 -8.61 6.19 -4.07
C ALA A 43 -8.72 4.73 -3.62
N GLU A 44 -9.93 4.17 -3.59
CA GLU A 44 -10.14 2.76 -3.25
C GLU A 44 -9.36 1.82 -4.19
N GLN A 45 -9.37 2.08 -5.50
CA GLN A 45 -8.61 1.29 -6.46
C GLN A 45 -7.10 1.33 -6.18
N VAL A 46 -6.54 2.50 -5.90
CA VAL A 46 -5.12 2.65 -5.58
C VAL A 46 -4.76 2.00 -4.25
N VAL A 47 -5.66 1.99 -3.26
CA VAL A 47 -5.47 1.25 -2.00
C VAL A 47 -5.35 -0.25 -2.28
N VAL A 48 -6.27 -0.83 -3.06
CA VAL A 48 -6.21 -2.25 -3.43
C VAL A 48 -4.90 -2.57 -4.16
N GLU A 49 -4.54 -1.75 -5.16
CA GLU A 49 -3.31 -1.93 -5.93
C GLU A 49 -2.05 -1.78 -5.05
N THR A 50 -2.09 -0.92 -4.03
CA THR A 50 -1.00 -0.75 -3.06
C THR A 50 -0.74 -2.05 -2.30
N PHE A 51 -1.78 -2.67 -1.73
CA PHE A 51 -1.63 -3.91 -0.98
C PHE A 51 -1.29 -5.11 -1.89
N ASP A 52 -1.80 -5.12 -3.13
CA ASP A 52 -1.39 -6.14 -4.12
C ASP A 52 0.06 -5.99 -4.55
N ARG A 53 0.55 -4.76 -4.70
CA ARG A 53 1.97 -4.52 -4.99
C ARG A 53 2.84 -4.87 -3.79
N ALA A 54 2.46 -4.44 -2.59
CA ALA A 54 3.14 -4.79 -1.35
C ALA A 54 3.26 -6.31 -1.18
N TRP A 55 2.19 -7.07 -1.44
CA TRP A 55 2.24 -8.53 -1.43
C TRP A 55 3.29 -9.10 -2.40
N ARG A 56 3.29 -8.63 -3.65
CA ARG A 56 4.21 -9.11 -4.69
C ARG A 56 5.67 -8.75 -4.43
N THR A 57 5.93 -7.65 -3.73
CA THR A 57 7.28 -7.16 -3.43
C THR A 57 7.65 -7.32 -1.96
N ALA A 58 6.94 -8.16 -1.19
CA ALA A 58 7.17 -8.30 0.25
C ALA A 58 8.59 -8.80 0.57
N SER A 59 9.16 -9.66 -0.27
CA SER A 59 10.55 -10.14 -0.15
C SER A 59 11.61 -9.05 -0.29
N GLU A 60 11.26 -7.90 -0.89
CA GLU A 60 12.16 -6.77 -1.10
C GLU A 60 12.10 -5.76 0.06
N PHE A 61 11.21 -5.96 1.04
CA PHE A 61 11.10 -5.04 2.17
C PHE A 61 12.35 -5.08 3.04
N ASN A 62 12.99 -3.91 3.19
CA ASN A 62 14.14 -3.73 4.06
C ASN A 62 13.72 -3.00 5.35
N PRO A 63 13.65 -3.68 6.51
CA PRO A 63 13.27 -3.05 7.78
C PRO A 63 14.26 -1.98 8.27
N ARG A 64 15.48 -1.93 7.71
CA ARG A 64 16.45 -0.85 8.00
C ARG A 64 16.17 0.44 7.23
N ALA A 65 15.42 0.37 6.13
CA ALA A 65 15.10 1.51 5.29
C ALA A 65 13.84 2.27 5.75
N GLY A 66 13.03 1.67 6.62
CA GLY A 66 11.83 2.30 7.16
C GLY A 66 10.82 1.29 7.71
N SER A 67 9.74 1.82 8.30
CA SER A 67 8.63 1.00 8.78
C SER A 67 7.79 0.45 7.62
N PRO A 68 7.03 -0.64 7.82
CA PRO A 68 6.07 -1.14 6.84
C PRO A 68 5.06 -0.08 6.38
N LEU A 69 4.59 0.79 7.28
CA LEU A 69 3.72 1.90 6.90
C LEU A 69 4.42 2.90 5.97
N ALA A 70 5.67 3.29 6.25
CA ALA A 70 6.43 4.19 5.38
C ALA A 70 6.65 3.58 3.98
N TRP A 71 6.90 2.27 3.93
CA TRP A 71 7.01 1.52 2.68
C TRP A 71 5.68 1.48 1.89
N LEU A 72 4.57 1.16 2.56
CA LEU A 72 3.22 1.22 1.97
C LEU A 72 2.90 2.63 1.44
N SER A 73 3.22 3.67 2.22
CA SER A 73 3.05 5.06 1.83
C SER A 73 3.82 5.41 0.56
N GLY A 74 5.05 4.90 0.40
CA GLY A 74 5.86 5.06 -0.81
C GLY A 74 5.21 4.42 -2.04
N ILE A 75 4.73 3.18 -1.90
CA ILE A 75 3.99 2.47 -2.97
C ILE A 75 2.73 3.25 -3.36
N ALA A 76 1.91 3.61 -2.38
CA ALA A 76 0.65 4.31 -2.60
C ALA A 76 0.84 5.67 -3.28
N ARG A 77 1.88 6.41 -2.90
CA ARG A 77 2.22 7.70 -3.52
C ARG A 77 2.58 7.54 -5.00
N ALA A 78 3.45 6.58 -5.34
CA ALA A 78 3.82 6.33 -6.73
C ALA A 78 2.61 5.93 -7.60
N LEU A 79 1.70 5.11 -7.06
CA LEU A 79 0.47 4.72 -7.74
C LEU A 79 -0.51 5.88 -7.91
N ALA A 80 -0.68 6.71 -6.88
CA ALA A 80 -1.53 7.91 -6.94
C ALA A 80 -0.98 8.93 -7.97
N GLU A 81 0.33 9.16 -8.00
CA GLU A 81 0.99 10.02 -9.00
C GLU A 81 0.73 9.52 -10.42
N ARG A 82 0.91 8.21 -10.66
CA ARG A 82 0.59 7.58 -11.95
C ARG A 82 -0.88 7.74 -12.33
N ARG A 83 -1.80 7.65 -11.36
CA ARG A 83 -3.23 7.82 -11.62
C ARG A 83 -3.56 9.28 -11.99
N ARG A 84 -2.96 10.25 -11.32
CA ARG A 84 -3.16 11.69 -11.59
C ARG A 84 -2.75 12.06 -13.02
N THR A 85 -1.64 11.50 -13.52
CA THR A 85 -1.15 11.81 -14.87
C THR A 85 -1.88 11.05 -15.97
N ALA A 86 -2.51 9.92 -15.64
CA ALA A 86 -3.30 9.12 -16.59
C ALA A 86 -4.70 9.70 -16.86
N THR A 87 -5.22 10.55 -15.97
CA THR A 87 -6.47 11.29 -16.23
C THR A 87 -6.16 12.44 -17.19
N PRO A 88 -6.58 12.39 -18.48
CA PRO A 88 -6.41 13.53 -19.36
C PRO A 88 -7.29 14.65 -18.83
N SER A 89 -6.71 15.81 -18.57
CA SER A 89 -7.45 17.06 -18.37
C SER A 89 -8.42 17.22 -19.54
N ARG A 90 -9.71 17.11 -19.25
CA ARG A 90 -10.80 17.29 -20.20
C ARG A 90 -11.22 18.74 -20.25
#